data_AF-A0A415DTE1-F1
#
_entry.id   AF-A0A415DTE1-F1
#
_cell.length_a   1.000
_cell.length_b   1.000
_cell.length_c   1.000
_cell.angle_alpha   90.00
_cell.angle_beta   90.00
_cell.angle_gamma   90.00
#
_symmetry.space_group_name_H-M   'P 1'
#
loop_
_entity.id
_entity.type
_entity.pdbx_description
1 polymer ?
#
loop_
_entity_poly.entity_id
_entity_poly.type
_entity_poly.pdbx_seq_one_letter_code
_entity_poly.pdbx_strand_id
1 'polypeptide(L)'
;MPDKNITFEIREYLGVISQHDSGWNKELNIISWNGQSPKYDLRDWDPHHERMSRGITLHPGEMRKLVDLYFASNNRKTVEEGQNQELKKRERQAEFRKAYVEKKQETTIEAVEKDALEGALPPEEESAEDSLDAASRIESEPSAPLTEYQTGKRQETSLAESF
;
A
#
# COMPACT_ATOMS: atom_id res chain seq x y z
N MET A 1 -12.42 45.73 -39.80
CA MET A 1 -11.02 45.35 -39.49
C MET A 1 -10.68 44.17 -40.37
N PRO A 2 -9.51 44.10 -41.01
CA PRO A 2 -9.18 42.96 -41.86
C PRO A 2 -9.11 41.69 -41.00
N ASP A 3 -9.80 40.63 -41.43
CA ASP A 3 -9.80 39.34 -40.77
C ASP A 3 -8.38 38.79 -40.76
N LYS A 4 -7.80 38.70 -39.57
CA LYS A 4 -6.44 38.21 -39.37
C LYS A 4 -6.48 36.69 -39.51
N ASN A 5 -6.32 36.20 -40.73
CA ASN A 5 -6.24 34.75 -40.99
C ASN A 5 -5.05 34.18 -40.23
N ILE A 6 -5.33 33.30 -39.27
CA ILE A 6 -4.31 32.56 -38.52
C ILE A 6 -3.98 31.31 -39.34
N THR A 7 -2.71 31.14 -39.69
CA THR A 7 -2.22 29.92 -40.34
C THR A 7 -1.52 29.03 -39.33
N PHE A 8 -1.57 27.72 -39.54
CA PHE A 8 -0.92 26.74 -38.70
C PHE A 8 -0.36 25.59 -39.53
N GLU A 9 0.69 24.98 -39.01
CA GLU A 9 1.31 23.80 -39.58
C GLU A 9 1.61 22.82 -38.43
N ILE A 10 1.01 21.63 -38.49
CA ILE A 10 1.32 20.54 -37.56
C ILE A 10 2.66 19.96 -37.99
N ARG A 11 3.70 20.23 -37.19
CA ARG A 11 5.08 19.75 -37.44
C ARG A 11 5.26 18.32 -37.00
N GLU A 12 4.67 17.96 -35.86
CA GLU A 12 4.75 16.62 -35.29
C GLU A 12 3.48 16.30 -34.53
N TYR A 13 3.00 15.08 -34.68
CA TYR A 13 1.87 14.54 -33.94
C TYR A 13 2.39 13.67 -32.80
N LEU A 14 2.04 14.00 -31.55
CA LEU A 14 2.54 13.23 -30.39
C LEU A 14 1.53 12.20 -29.90
N GLY A 15 0.22 12.51 -29.95
CA GLY A 15 -0.82 11.53 -29.61
C GLY A 15 -2.15 12.12 -29.18
N VAL A 16 -3.15 11.23 -29.08
CA VAL A 16 -4.47 11.53 -28.51
C VAL A 16 -4.45 11.36 -26.99
N ILE A 17 -4.95 12.36 -26.27
CA ILE A 17 -5.18 12.32 -24.82
C ILE A 17 -6.57 11.80 -24.50
N SER A 18 -7.59 12.23 -25.25
CA SER A 18 -8.98 11.75 -25.08
C SER A 18 -9.72 11.74 -26.41
N GLN A 19 -10.51 10.69 -26.65
CA GLN A 19 -11.39 10.57 -27.80
C GLN A 19 -12.82 10.91 -27.39
N HIS A 20 -13.56 11.62 -28.23
CA HIS A 20 -14.97 11.93 -28.03
C HIS A 20 -15.84 11.14 -29.01
N ASP A 21 -17.06 10.78 -28.59
CA ASP A 21 -18.02 10.05 -29.44
C ASP A 21 -18.41 10.81 -30.73
N SER A 22 -18.22 12.13 -30.73
CA SER A 22 -18.42 12.99 -31.91
C SER A 22 -17.31 12.86 -32.97
N GLY A 23 -16.27 12.06 -32.72
CA GLY A 23 -15.08 11.93 -33.57
C GLY A 23 -14.03 13.01 -33.32
N TRP A 24 -14.31 14.00 -32.47
CA TRP A 24 -13.30 14.98 -32.07
C TRP A 24 -12.30 14.35 -31.11
N ASN A 25 -11.03 14.68 -31.27
CA ASN A 25 -9.95 14.14 -30.45
C ASN A 25 -9.19 15.26 -29.77
N LYS A 26 -9.01 15.15 -28.45
CA LYS A 26 -8.06 15.99 -27.72
C LYS A 26 -6.67 15.45 -27.97
N GLU A 27 -5.81 16.25 -28.57
CA GLU A 27 -4.49 15.83 -29.00
C GLU A 27 -3.41 16.75 -28.49
N LEU A 28 -2.23 16.18 -28.27
CA LEU A 28 -1.00 16.93 -28.06
C LEU A 28 -0.17 16.85 -29.34
N ASN A 29 0.11 18.01 -29.91
CA ASN A 29 0.87 18.16 -31.16
C ASN A 29 1.98 19.19 -31.00
N ILE A 30 2.92 19.21 -31.93
CA ILE A 30 3.88 20.30 -32.10
C ILE A 30 3.44 21.12 -33.32
N ILE A 31 3.09 22.37 -33.09
CA ILE A 31 2.47 23.23 -34.11
C ILE A 31 3.29 24.52 -34.28
N SER A 32 3.53 24.88 -35.54
CA SER A 32 4.03 26.20 -35.92
C SER A 32 2.84 27.10 -36.26
N TRP A 33 2.67 28.17 -35.48
CA TRP A 33 1.63 29.18 -35.70
C TRP A 33 2.18 30.32 -36.53
N ASN A 34 1.54 30.65 -37.65
CA ASN A 34 1.95 31.75 -38.54
C ASN A 34 3.44 31.69 -38.94
N GLY A 35 3.98 30.48 -39.16
CA GLY A 35 5.38 30.26 -39.49
C GLY A 35 6.38 30.57 -38.37
N GLN A 36 5.91 30.75 -37.13
CA GLN A 36 6.77 30.96 -35.97
C GLN A 36 7.39 29.66 -35.47
N SER A 37 8.32 29.78 -34.51
CA SER A 37 8.94 28.61 -33.88
C SER A 37 7.88 27.62 -33.36
N PRO A 38 8.00 26.33 -33.68
CA PRO A 38 7.05 25.32 -33.27
C PRO A 38 6.98 25.19 -31.74
N LYS A 39 5.76 24.98 -31.25
CA LYS A 39 5.46 24.87 -29.83
C LYS A 39 4.56 23.67 -29.58
N TYR A 40 4.52 23.20 -28.34
CA TYR A 40 3.55 22.21 -27.94
C TYR A 40 2.16 22.83 -27.95
N ASP A 41 1.17 22.07 -28.37
CA ASP A 41 -0.19 22.55 -28.47
C ASP A 41 -1.16 21.43 -28.09
N LEU A 42 -2.05 21.75 -27.16
CA LEU A 42 -3.07 20.85 -26.65
C LEU A 42 -4.44 21.42 -26.98
N ARG A 43 -5.17 20.75 -27.86
CA ARG A 43 -6.52 21.15 -28.28
C ARG A 43 -7.34 19.98 -28.80
N ASP A 44 -8.63 20.24 -29.02
CA ASP A 44 -9.46 19.27 -29.74
C ASP A 44 -9.45 19.56 -31.23
N TRP A 45 -9.20 18.52 -32.01
CA TRP A 45 -9.24 18.51 -33.46
C TRP A 45 -10.42 17.69 -33.94
N ASP A 46 -10.98 18.06 -35.10
CA ASP A 46 -11.89 17.19 -35.82
C ASP A 46 -11.12 16.03 -36.50
N PRO A 47 -11.80 14.98 -36.98
CA PRO A 47 -11.14 13.80 -37.58
C PRO A 47 -10.20 14.10 -38.75
N HIS A 48 -10.35 15.26 -39.40
CA HIS A 48 -9.57 15.66 -40.57
C HIS A 48 -8.58 16.81 -40.30
N HIS A 49 -8.45 17.26 -39.04
CA HIS A 49 -7.59 18.37 -38.63
C HIS A 49 -7.83 19.70 -39.39
N GLU A 50 -9.04 19.90 -39.91
CA GLU A 50 -9.46 21.11 -40.61
C GLU A 50 -9.98 22.17 -39.63
N ARG A 51 -10.60 21.72 -38.54
CA ARG A 51 -11.22 22.55 -37.51
C ARG A 51 -10.63 22.22 -36.15
N MET A 52 -10.54 23.26 -35.35
CA MET A 52 -9.91 23.20 -34.04
C MET A 52 -10.76 23.92 -33.02
N SER A 53 -10.83 23.34 -31.82
CA SER A 53 -11.46 23.95 -30.67
C SER A 53 -10.52 24.97 -30.00
N ARG A 54 -11.00 25.57 -28.90
CA ARG A 54 -10.15 26.39 -28.05
C ARG A 54 -9.15 25.50 -27.32
N GLY A 55 -7.87 25.75 -27.56
CA GLY A 55 -6.77 25.01 -26.94
C GLY A 55 -5.82 25.87 -26.13
N ILE A 56 -4.71 25.26 -25.73
CA ILE A 56 -3.57 25.92 -25.11
C ILE A 56 -2.29 25.60 -25.86
N THR A 57 -1.49 26.62 -26.15
CA THR A 57 -0.15 26.47 -26.70
C THR A 57 0.85 26.65 -25.56
N LEU A 58 1.79 25.72 -25.45
CA LEU A 58 2.81 25.67 -24.41
C LEU A 58 4.20 25.82 -25.04
N HIS A 59 4.99 26.73 -24.50
CA HIS A 59 6.40 26.82 -24.81
C HIS A 59 7.14 25.57 -24.30
N PRO A 60 8.30 25.22 -24.89
CA PRO A 60 9.08 24.05 -24.46
C PRO A 60 9.42 24.03 -22.96
N GLY A 61 9.70 25.19 -22.37
CA GLY A 61 9.97 25.32 -20.92
C GLY A 61 8.72 25.06 -20.06
N GLU A 62 7.56 25.52 -20.50
CA GLU A 62 6.29 25.30 -19.81
C GLU A 62 5.90 23.82 -19.87
N MET A 63 6.06 23.19 -21.04
CA MET A 63 5.79 21.76 -21.19
C MET A 63 6.69 20.91 -20.29
N ARG A 64 8.00 21.23 -20.25
CA ARG A 64 8.94 20.56 -19.33
C ARG A 64 8.48 20.69 -17.88
N LYS A 65 8.14 21.91 -17.45
CA LYS A 65 7.69 22.14 -16.07
C LYS A 65 6.39 21.42 -15.74
N LEU A 66 5.44 21.35 -16.69
CA LEU A 66 4.19 20.62 -16.53
C LEU A 66 4.44 19.13 -16.30
N VAL A 67 5.32 18.54 -17.11
CA VAL A 67 5.72 17.13 -16.99
C VAL A 67 6.42 16.86 -15.64
N ASP A 68 7.34 17.74 -15.23
CA ASP A 68 8.01 17.62 -13.92
C ASP A 68 7.01 17.64 -12.75
N LEU A 69 6.02 18.54 -12.80
CA LEU A 69 4.97 18.65 -11.78
C LEU A 69 4.06 17.41 -11.76
N TYR A 70 3.74 16.86 -12.92
CA TYR A 70 2.95 15.63 -13.04
C TYR A 70 3.67 14.44 -12.39
N PHE A 71 4.94 14.21 -12.73
CA PHE A 71 5.72 13.13 -12.13
C PHE A 71 5.91 13.30 -10.62
N ALA A 72 6.20 14.52 -10.16
CA ALA A 72 6.31 14.80 -8.74
C ALA A 72 5.01 14.52 -7.98
N SER A 73 3.84 14.74 -8.60
CA SER A 73 2.54 14.44 -8.01
C SER A 73 2.25 12.94 -7.94
N ASN A 74 2.55 12.20 -9.01
CA ASN A 74 2.33 10.76 -9.05
C ASN A 74 3.20 10.02 -8.04
N ASN A 75 4.46 10.41 -7.89
CA ASN A 75 5.36 9.80 -6.90
C ASN A 75 4.83 9.97 -5.47
N ARG A 76 4.17 11.10 -5.15
CA ARG A 76 3.54 11.29 -3.82
C ARG A 76 2.40 10.31 -3.61
N LYS A 77 1.52 10.13 -4.61
CA LYS A 77 0.40 9.19 -4.52
C LYS A 77 0.88 7.75 -4.28
N THR A 78 1.92 7.31 -4.98
CA THR A 78 2.49 5.98 -4.79
C THR A 78 3.02 5.76 -3.37
N VAL A 79 3.66 6.78 -2.78
CA VAL A 79 4.14 6.72 -1.39
C VAL A 79 2.98 6.67 -0.39
N GLU A 80 1.96 7.52 -0.57
CA GLU A 80 0.76 7.54 0.28
C GLU A 80 -0.02 6.23 0.22
N GLU A 81 -0.17 5.65 -0.97
CA GLU A 81 -0.79 4.34 -1.18
C GLU A 81 -0.01 3.24 -0.46
N GLY A 82 1.32 3.25 -0.54
CA GLY A 82 2.18 2.32 0.19
C GLY A 82 2.04 2.44 1.71
N GLN A 83 2.01 3.67 2.24
CA GLN A 83 1.81 3.92 3.68
C GLN A 83 0.44 3.42 4.16
N ASN A 84 -0.62 3.65 3.37
CA ASN A 84 -1.96 3.18 3.69
C ASN A 84 -2.07 1.64 3.67
N GLN A 85 -1.38 0.97 2.75
CA GLN A 85 -1.33 -0.48 2.72
C GLN A 85 -0.66 -1.05 3.98
N GLU A 86 0.46 -0.46 4.41
CA GLU A 86 1.16 -0.90 5.61
C GLU A 86 0.35 -0.62 6.89
N LEU A 87 -0.34 0.53 6.97
CA LEU A 87 -1.27 0.84 8.06
C LEU A 87 -2.39 -0.20 8.15
N LYS A 88 -3.07 -0.50 7.05
CA LYS A 88 -4.13 -1.52 7.01
C LYS A 88 -3.61 -2.90 7.40
N LYS A 89 -2.39 -3.25 7.01
CA LYS A 89 -1.74 -4.50 7.39
C LYS A 89 -1.48 -4.54 8.90
N ARG A 90 -0.98 -3.44 9.48
CA ARG A 90 -0.73 -3.31 10.91
C ARG A 90 -2.01 -3.37 11.74
N GLU A 91 -3.07 -2.69 11.29
CA GLU A 91 -4.40 -2.74 11.92
C GLU A 91 -4.93 -4.17 11.94
N ARG A 92 -4.91 -4.86 10.79
CA ARG A 92 -5.35 -6.25 10.69
C ARG A 92 -4.56 -7.18 11.62
N GLN A 93 -3.25 -6.97 11.74
CA GLN A 93 -2.41 -7.73 12.69
C GLN A 93 -2.74 -7.41 14.14
N ALA A 94 -3.00 -6.16 14.47
CA ALA A 94 -3.39 -5.74 15.82
C ALA A 94 -4.76 -6.31 16.22
N GLU A 95 -5.74 -6.28 15.30
CA GLU A 95 -7.05 -6.90 15.47
C GLU A 95 -6.94 -8.40 15.66
N PHE A 96 -6.18 -9.09 14.80
CA PHE A 96 -5.95 -10.53 14.94
C PHE A 96 -5.30 -10.87 16.29
N ARG A 97 -4.31 -10.08 16.72
CA ARG A 97 -3.66 -10.26 18.03
C ARG A 97 -4.63 -10.06 19.18
N LYS A 98 -5.46 -9.02 19.11
CA LYS A 98 -6.48 -8.73 20.13
C LYS A 98 -7.49 -9.88 20.22
N ALA A 99 -8.04 -10.31 19.08
CA ALA A 99 -8.99 -11.42 19.01
C ALA A 99 -8.38 -12.74 19.51
N TYR A 100 -7.11 -13.00 19.23
CA TYR A 100 -6.41 -14.19 19.75
C TYR A 100 -6.28 -14.16 21.28
N VAL A 101 -5.92 -13.01 21.86
CA VAL A 101 -5.80 -12.85 23.32
C VAL A 101 -7.17 -13.01 23.99
N GLU A 102 -8.20 -12.38 23.43
CA GLU A 102 -9.58 -12.47 23.93
C GLU A 102 -10.10 -13.91 23.90
N LYS A 103 -9.96 -14.60 22.76
CA LYS A 103 -10.34 -16.02 22.64
C LYS A 103 -9.56 -16.92 23.62
N LYS A 104 -8.28 -16.64 23.86
CA LYS A 104 -7.48 -17.37 24.84
C LYS A 104 -7.97 -17.10 26.27
N GLN A 105 -8.37 -15.88 26.59
CA GLN A 105 -8.93 -15.52 27.89
C GLN A 105 -10.29 -16.18 28.10
N GLU A 106 -11.20 -16.12 27.11
CA GLU A 106 -12.52 -16.79 27.16
C GLU A 106 -12.38 -18.29 27.38
N THR A 107 -11.55 -18.98 26.58
CA THR A 107 -11.31 -20.42 26.75
C THR A 107 -10.67 -20.79 28.09
N THR A 108 -9.85 -19.92 28.67
CA THR A 108 -9.27 -20.14 30.01
C THR A 108 -10.32 -19.96 31.10
N ILE A 109 -11.20 -18.95 30.97
CA ILE A 109 -12.31 -18.71 31.90
C ILE A 109 -13.30 -19.89 31.83
N GLU A 110 -13.67 -20.34 30.63
CA GLU A 110 -14.54 -21.51 30.43
C GLU A 110 -13.95 -22.80 31.03
N ALA A 111 -12.63 -23.01 30.91
CA ALA A 111 -11.96 -24.17 31.49
C ALA A 111 -11.97 -24.14 33.03
N VAL A 112 -11.74 -22.96 33.64
CA VAL A 112 -11.81 -22.78 35.10
C VAL A 112 -13.23 -22.91 35.62
N GLU A 113 -14.23 -22.40 34.89
CA GLU A 113 -15.65 -22.51 35.25
C GLU A 113 -16.15 -23.95 35.14
N LYS A 114 -15.67 -24.71 34.15
CA LYS A 114 -15.96 -26.15 34.01
C LYS A 114 -15.35 -26.98 35.15
N ASP A 115 -14.10 -26.71 35.54
CA ASP A 115 -13.46 -27.36 36.70
C ASP A 115 -14.17 -27.03 38.02
N ALA A 116 -14.74 -25.82 38.15
CA ALA A 116 -15.51 -25.41 39.33
C ALA A 116 -16.90 -26.07 39.44
N LEU A 117 -17.47 -26.54 38.32
CA LEU A 117 -18.79 -27.19 38.26
C LEU A 117 -18.73 -28.72 38.44
N GLU A 118 -17.57 -29.36 38.24
CA GLU A 118 -17.41 -30.82 38.32
C GLU A 118 -17.03 -31.33 39.74
N GLY A 119 -16.86 -30.44 40.71
CA GLY A 119 -16.46 -30.77 42.08
C GLY A 119 -17.50 -30.44 43.16
N ALA A 120 -18.59 -31.21 43.28
CA ALA A 120 -19.43 -31.20 44.49
C ALA A 120 -20.19 -32.53 44.72
N LEU A 121 -19.72 -33.35 45.66
CA LEU A 121 -20.42 -33.79 46.89
C LEU A 121 -19.53 -34.77 47.72
N PRO A 122 -19.75 -34.91 49.05
CA PRO A 122 -18.70 -35.04 50.06
C PRO A 122 -18.66 -36.42 50.74
N PRO A 123 -17.70 -36.65 51.66
CA PRO A 123 -18.06 -37.23 52.97
C PRO A 123 -17.35 -36.51 54.14
N GLU A 124 -18.11 -36.03 55.13
CA GLU A 124 -18.36 -36.62 56.47
C GLU A 124 -17.26 -36.26 57.50
N GLU A 125 -17.67 -35.52 58.54
CA GLU A 125 -16.85 -35.12 59.68
C GLU A 125 -16.65 -36.29 60.66
N GLU A 126 -15.42 -36.52 61.14
CA GLU A 126 -15.20 -36.98 62.52
C GLU A 126 -13.83 -36.54 63.10
N SER A 127 -13.93 -35.85 64.23
CA SER A 127 -13.03 -35.66 65.39
C SER A 127 -11.50 -35.41 65.24
N ALA A 128 -11.13 -34.18 65.56
CA ALA A 128 -10.30 -33.76 66.70
C ALA A 128 -8.89 -34.37 66.98
N GLU A 129 -7.95 -33.42 67.10
CA GLU A 129 -6.79 -33.32 68.01
C GLU A 129 -5.36 -33.54 67.49
N ASP A 130 -4.51 -32.63 67.99
CA ASP A 130 -3.05 -32.55 68.05
C ASP A 130 -2.24 -32.32 66.75
N SER A 131 -1.68 -31.13 66.50
CA SER A 131 -0.66 -30.36 67.23
C SER A 131 0.77 -30.89 67.03
N LEU A 132 1.59 -29.97 66.49
CA LEU A 132 3.05 -29.84 66.54
C LEU A 132 3.97 -30.55 65.53
N ASP A 133 4.87 -29.69 65.08
CA ASP A 133 6.26 -29.88 64.68
C ASP A 133 6.62 -30.33 63.25
N ALA A 134 6.85 -29.30 62.43
CA ALA A 134 8.18 -28.95 61.93
C ALA A 134 9.12 -30.12 61.62
N ALA A 135 9.22 -30.47 60.33
CA ALA A 135 10.37 -31.16 59.79
C ALA A 135 10.88 -30.44 58.53
N SER A 136 12.07 -29.87 58.70
CA SER A 136 13.07 -29.63 57.67
C SER A 136 13.25 -30.82 56.71
N ARG A 137 13.78 -30.54 55.50
CA ARG A 137 14.88 -31.23 54.79
C ARG A 137 14.53 -31.57 53.32
N ILE A 138 14.99 -30.74 52.36
CA ILE A 138 16.16 -30.90 51.46
C ILE A 138 15.82 -31.57 50.11
N GLU A 139 16.23 -30.86 49.04
CA GLU A 139 16.53 -31.27 47.65
C GLU A 139 15.38 -31.78 46.77
N SER A 140 15.27 -31.48 45.48
CA SER A 140 16.29 -31.25 44.45
C SER A 140 15.67 -30.57 43.21
N GLU A 141 16.34 -29.59 42.60
CA GLU A 141 16.14 -29.28 41.18
C GLU A 141 16.72 -30.40 40.29
N PRO A 142 16.22 -30.56 39.05
CA PRO A 142 17.14 -30.24 37.95
C PRO A 142 16.48 -29.51 36.75
N SER A 143 17.13 -28.41 36.32
CA SER A 143 17.67 -28.13 34.97
C SER A 143 17.20 -29.06 33.83
N ALA A 144 16.73 -28.63 32.65
CA ALA A 144 17.28 -27.73 31.62
C ALA A 144 16.36 -27.86 30.34
N PRO A 145 16.71 -27.38 29.14
CA PRO A 145 17.10 -26.03 28.72
C PRO A 145 16.29 -25.51 27.50
N LEU A 146 16.40 -24.19 27.25
CA LEU A 146 16.10 -23.52 25.99
C LEU A 146 17.07 -23.96 24.88
N THR A 147 16.56 -24.27 23.69
CA THR A 147 17.36 -24.31 22.45
C THR A 147 17.06 -23.11 21.56
N GLU A 148 18.06 -22.25 21.51
CA GLU A 148 18.33 -21.22 20.52
C GLU A 148 18.72 -21.88 19.18
N TYR A 149 18.24 -21.38 18.06
CA TYR A 149 18.82 -21.68 16.74
C TYR A 149 19.22 -20.36 16.07
N GLN A 150 20.52 -20.14 16.01
CA GLN A 150 21.16 -19.08 15.23
C GLN A 150 21.50 -19.58 13.82
N THR A 151 21.19 -18.70 12.86
CA THR A 151 21.92 -18.32 11.64
C THR A 151 22.89 -19.29 10.95
N GLY A 152 22.67 -19.48 9.64
CA GLY A 152 23.63 -20.02 8.68
C GLY A 152 23.56 -19.25 7.36
N LYS A 153 24.72 -18.83 6.86
CA LYS A 153 24.99 -17.89 5.75
C LYS A 153 25.30 -18.63 4.44
N ARG A 154 25.33 -17.87 3.32
CA ARG A 154 25.88 -18.13 1.95
C ARG A 154 24.93 -18.83 0.95
N GLN A 155 24.90 -18.50 -0.34
CA GLN A 155 25.84 -17.76 -1.20
C GLN A 155 25.15 -17.25 -2.48
N GLU A 156 25.68 -16.17 -3.05
CA GLU A 156 25.39 -15.68 -4.40
C GLU A 156 25.71 -16.72 -5.48
N THR A 157 24.89 -16.76 -6.53
CA THR A 157 25.38 -17.05 -7.89
C THR A 157 24.69 -16.13 -8.89
N SER A 158 25.50 -15.42 -9.65
CA SER A 158 25.16 -14.71 -10.88
C SER A 158 25.11 -15.71 -12.04
N LEU A 159 24.21 -15.50 -13.00
CA LEU A 159 24.55 -15.75 -14.40
C LEU A 159 23.65 -14.93 -15.32
N ALA A 160 24.30 -14.27 -16.27
CA ALA A 160 23.75 -13.42 -17.29
C ALA A 160 23.38 -14.24 -18.55
N GLU A 161 22.55 -13.59 -19.38
CA GLU A 161 22.47 -13.71 -20.85
C GLU A 161 22.09 -15.04 -21.50
N SER A 162 21.01 -14.99 -22.29
CA SER A 162 21.03 -15.50 -23.67
C SER A 162 19.76 -15.10 -24.46
N PHE A 163 20.02 -14.34 -25.54
CA PHE A 163 19.32 -14.24 -26.83
C PHE A 163 17.89 -13.69 -26.94
#